data_AF-A0A9D2P1H9-F1
#
_entry.id   AF-A0A9D2P1H9-F1
#
_cell.length_a   1.000
_cell.length_b   1.000
_cell.length_c   1.000
_cell.angle_alpha   90.00
_cell.angle_beta   90.00
_cell.angle_gamma   90.00
#
_symmetry.space_group_name_H-M   'P 1'
#
loop_
_entity.id
_entity.type
_entity.pdbx_description
1 polymer ?
#
loop_
_entity_poly.entity_id
_entity_poly.type
_entity_poly.pdbx_seq_one_letter_code
_entity_poly.pdbx_strand_id
1 'polypeptide(L)'
;MTRDDLKIFQSLEVDHSAIGLEPAGAESACFCTPVGAEVFAGLGCDGVHFVLLPGDERVFCVEPSLGEPRTYVLPVGEDFRAFLSYVLWCRDANPLSQLAFFPEETFRALLSEEAGQSWEGMEDLRRRKEAALGKVAVAFALEPTDPWERVHALQEAFDPACLRFSEEYYDVLGLEGPG
;
A
#
# COMPACT_ATOMS: atom_id res chain seq x y z
N MET A 1 1.80 8.36 -16.35
CA MET A 1 2.26 9.06 -15.14
C MET A 1 1.38 8.56 -14.01
N THR A 2 1.95 8.29 -12.84
CA THR A 2 1.29 7.60 -11.73
C THR A 2 -0.09 8.17 -11.40
N ARG A 3 -0.24 9.50 -11.36
CA ARG A 3 -1.54 10.14 -11.08
C ARG A 3 -2.58 9.96 -12.17
N ASP A 4 -2.17 9.83 -13.43
CA ASP A 4 -3.10 9.54 -14.52
C ASP A 4 -3.55 8.08 -14.49
N ASP A 5 -2.61 7.17 -14.21
CA ASP A 5 -2.91 5.74 -14.01
C ASP A 5 -3.83 5.55 -12.79
N LEU A 6 -3.62 6.28 -11.70
CA LEU A 6 -4.51 6.27 -10.53
C LEU A 6 -5.93 6.72 -10.88
N LYS A 7 -6.11 7.81 -11.64
CA LYS A 7 -7.44 8.25 -12.10
C LYS A 7 -8.14 7.19 -12.94
N ILE A 8 -7.40 6.51 -13.82
CA ILE A 8 -7.94 5.40 -14.61
C ILE A 8 -8.41 4.29 -13.66
N PHE A 9 -7.57 3.88 -12.70
CA PHE A 9 -7.90 2.83 -11.74
C PHE A 9 -9.12 3.16 -10.90
N GLN A 10 -9.22 4.38 -10.38
CA GLN A 10 -10.37 4.85 -9.61
C GLN A 10 -11.66 4.89 -10.43
N SER A 11 -11.56 5.06 -11.76
CA SER A 11 -12.72 5.04 -12.66
C SER A 11 -13.20 3.63 -13.04
N LEU A 12 -12.43 2.57 -12.71
CA LEU A 12 -12.82 1.21 -13.01
C LEU A 12 -14.02 0.78 -12.15
N GLU A 13 -15.03 0.18 -12.79
CA GLU A 13 -16.14 -0.46 -12.09
C GLU A 13 -15.70 -1.82 -11.51
N VAL A 14 -14.87 -1.77 -10.47
CA VAL A 14 -14.37 -2.90 -9.69
C VAL A 14 -14.65 -2.71 -8.20
N ASP A 15 -14.63 -3.81 -7.46
CA ASP A 15 -14.66 -3.77 -6.01
C ASP A 15 -13.22 -3.58 -5.50
N HIS A 16 -12.78 -2.32 -5.37
CA HIS A 16 -11.40 -2.02 -4.96
C HIS A 16 -11.10 -2.48 -3.52
N SER A 17 -12.09 -2.45 -2.61
CA SER A 17 -11.89 -2.92 -1.24
C SER A 17 -11.70 -4.42 -1.16
N ALA A 18 -12.25 -5.21 -2.09
CA ALA A 18 -12.00 -6.64 -2.16
C ALA A 18 -10.51 -7.00 -2.33
N ILE A 19 -9.69 -6.10 -2.87
CA ILE A 19 -8.25 -6.31 -3.10
C ILE A 19 -7.38 -5.45 -2.16
N GLY A 20 -7.93 -4.98 -1.05
CA GLY A 20 -7.20 -4.18 -0.05
C GLY A 20 -6.91 -2.75 -0.51
N LEU A 21 -7.68 -2.22 -1.47
CA LEU A 21 -7.53 -0.85 -1.97
C LEU A 21 -8.83 -0.07 -1.78
N GLU A 22 -9.35 -0.04 -0.56
CA GLU A 22 -10.58 0.71 -0.26
C GLU A 22 -10.38 2.19 -0.61
N PRO A 23 -11.27 2.81 -1.41
CA PRO A 23 -11.15 4.22 -1.75
C PRO A 23 -11.05 5.09 -0.48
N ALA A 24 -10.00 5.88 -0.39
CA ALA A 24 -9.69 6.70 0.77
C ALA A 24 -9.32 8.12 0.33
N GLY A 25 -9.41 9.05 1.27
CA GLY A 25 -9.05 10.45 1.07
C GLY A 25 -8.29 11.03 2.27
N ALA A 26 -8.21 12.36 2.31
CA ALA A 26 -7.50 13.08 3.37
C ALA A 26 -8.05 12.79 4.78
N GLU A 27 -9.32 12.39 4.89
CA GLU A 27 -9.98 11.97 6.12
C GLU A 27 -9.42 10.66 6.71
N SER A 28 -8.71 9.87 5.91
CA SER A 28 -8.05 8.62 6.34
C SER A 28 -6.60 8.84 6.78
N ALA A 29 -6.09 10.07 6.70
CA ALA A 29 -4.76 10.40 7.17
C ALA A 29 -4.65 10.24 8.69
N CYS A 30 -3.47 9.82 9.16
CA CYS A 30 -3.15 9.66 10.57
C CYS A 30 -1.91 10.49 10.94
N PHE A 31 -1.49 10.44 12.21
CA PHE A 31 -0.39 11.26 12.73
C PHE A 31 0.93 11.09 11.94
N CYS A 32 1.16 9.92 11.32
CA CYS A 32 2.35 9.62 10.52
C CYS A 32 2.13 9.69 9.01
N THR A 33 1.01 10.27 8.55
CA THR A 33 0.85 10.63 7.13
C THR A 33 1.69 11.88 6.81
N PRO A 34 2.55 11.86 5.78
CA PRO A 34 3.34 13.02 5.41
C PRO A 34 2.48 14.21 4.96
N VAL A 35 2.92 15.41 5.28
CA VAL A 35 2.27 16.66 4.86
C VAL A 35 2.26 16.76 3.33
N GLY A 36 1.07 17.01 2.78
CA GLY A 36 0.87 17.11 1.33
C GLY A 36 0.79 15.77 0.60
N ALA A 37 0.86 14.64 1.30
CA ALA A 37 0.62 13.34 0.71
C ALA A 37 -0.83 13.22 0.20
N GLU A 38 -0.98 12.65 -1.00
CA GLU A 38 -2.26 12.34 -1.61
C GLU A 38 -2.65 10.91 -1.22
N VAL A 39 -3.53 10.77 -0.22
CA VAL A 39 -4.12 9.48 0.17
C VAL A 39 -5.10 9.04 -0.92
N PHE A 40 -4.94 7.82 -1.43
CA PHE A 40 -5.80 7.31 -2.49
C PHE A 40 -6.48 5.98 -2.17
N ALA A 41 -5.93 5.19 -1.26
CA ALA A 41 -6.51 3.93 -0.83
C ALA A 41 -6.09 3.58 0.60
N GLY A 42 -6.93 2.82 1.30
CA GLY A 42 -6.66 2.25 2.61
C GLY A 42 -6.86 0.74 2.63
N LEU A 43 -6.28 0.07 3.63
CA LEU A 43 -6.61 -1.34 3.93
C LEU A 43 -7.96 -1.48 4.66
N GLY A 44 -8.52 -0.37 5.16
CA GLY A 44 -9.78 -0.36 5.93
C GLY A 44 -9.61 -0.75 7.40
N CYS A 45 -8.39 -1.11 7.83
CA CYS A 45 -8.05 -1.42 9.21
C CYS A 45 -6.78 -0.69 9.67
N ASP A 46 -6.69 -0.45 10.98
CA ASP A 46 -5.49 0.01 11.70
C ASP A 46 -4.83 1.30 11.18
N GLY A 47 -5.54 2.08 10.36
CA GLY A 47 -5.02 3.32 9.78
C GLY A 47 -3.99 3.12 8.68
N VAL A 48 -3.82 1.90 8.15
CA VAL A 48 -2.87 1.59 7.08
C VAL A 48 -3.41 2.10 5.74
N HIS A 49 -2.61 2.90 5.03
CA HIS A 49 -3.05 3.51 3.78
C HIS A 49 -1.90 3.77 2.80
N PHE A 50 -2.26 3.93 1.53
CA PHE A 50 -1.35 4.20 0.43
C PHE A 50 -1.45 5.65 -0.03
N VAL A 51 -0.29 6.24 -0.29
CA VAL A 51 -0.16 7.65 -0.64
C VAL A 51 0.76 7.89 -1.82
N LEU A 52 0.58 9.03 -2.48
CA LEU A 52 1.55 9.64 -3.39
C LEU A 52 2.14 10.89 -2.74
N LEU A 53 3.46 11.01 -2.71
CA LEU A 53 4.12 12.22 -2.22
C LEU A 53 4.15 13.32 -3.30
N PRO A 54 4.18 14.62 -2.91
CA PRO A 54 4.30 15.73 -3.86
C PRO A 54 5.53 15.59 -4.75
N GLY A 55 5.33 15.57 -6.07
CA GLY A 55 6.42 15.49 -7.05
C GLY A 55 7.11 14.13 -7.15
N ASP A 56 6.65 13.12 -6.42
CA ASP A 56 7.10 11.74 -6.55
C ASP A 56 6.10 10.92 -7.39
N GLU A 57 6.63 9.95 -8.12
CA GLU A 57 5.85 9.00 -8.91
C GLU A 57 5.69 7.65 -8.20
N ARG A 58 6.46 7.39 -7.15
CA ARG A 58 6.39 6.16 -6.35
C ARG A 58 5.10 6.10 -5.54
N VAL A 59 4.68 4.87 -5.24
CA VAL A 59 3.61 4.59 -4.28
C VAL A 59 4.23 4.30 -2.92
N PHE A 60 3.69 4.91 -1.88
CA PHE A 60 4.15 4.72 -0.50
C PHE A 60 3.04 4.09 0.34
N CYS A 61 3.44 3.22 1.26
CA CYS A 61 2.58 2.72 2.33
C CYS A 61 2.87 3.50 3.60
N VAL A 62 1.82 3.93 4.29
CA VAL A 62 1.84 4.50 5.64
C VAL A 62 1.29 3.42 6.58
N GLU A 63 2.14 2.92 7.48
CA GLU A 63 1.85 1.82 8.41
C GLU A 63 2.09 2.27 9.86
N PRO A 64 1.06 2.79 10.57
CA PRO A 64 1.23 3.32 11.92
C PRO A 64 1.49 2.25 12.99
N SER A 65 1.18 0.98 12.72
CA SER A 65 1.21 -0.09 13.74
C SER A 65 2.52 -0.86 13.83
N LEU A 66 3.31 -0.88 12.74
CA LEU A 66 4.53 -1.69 12.65
C LEU A 66 5.83 -0.86 12.62
N GLY A 67 5.73 0.46 12.47
CA GLY A 67 6.90 1.34 12.38
C GLY A 67 7.50 1.76 13.73
N GLU A 68 8.83 1.84 13.76
CA GLU A 68 9.54 2.74 14.67
C GLU A 68 9.48 4.19 14.16
N PRO A 69 9.76 5.20 15.00
CA PRO A 69 9.86 6.60 14.55
C PRO A 69 10.64 6.74 13.24
N ARG A 70 10.03 7.40 12.25
CA ARG A 70 10.55 7.66 10.89
C ARG A 70 10.56 6.47 9.93
N THR A 71 10.06 5.30 10.34
CA THR A 71 9.94 4.12 9.46
C THR A 71 8.50 3.81 9.08
N TYR A 72 7.54 4.64 9.51
CA TYR A 72 6.11 4.49 9.22
C TYR A 72 5.75 4.62 7.74
N VAL A 73 6.60 5.25 6.92
CA VAL A 73 6.31 5.55 5.52
C VAL A 73 7.41 4.99 4.65
N LEU A 74 7.06 3.98 3.85
CA LEU A 74 8.01 3.28 3.00
C LEU A 74 7.46 3.14 1.58
N PRO A 75 8.31 3.27 0.56
CA PRO A 75 7.88 3.04 -0.82
C PRO A 75 7.58 1.55 -1.04
N VAL A 76 6.51 1.28 -1.76
CA VAL A 76 6.00 -0.07 -2.10
C VAL A 76 5.77 -0.27 -3.59
N GLY A 77 6.12 0.73 -4.41
CA GLY A 77 6.13 0.63 -5.86
C GLY A 77 6.88 1.79 -6.50
N GLU A 78 7.65 1.49 -7.54
CA GLU A 78 8.42 2.48 -8.31
C GLU A 78 7.50 3.48 -9.01
N ASP A 79 6.32 2.99 -9.43
CA ASP A 79 5.21 3.76 -9.93
C ASP A 79 3.89 3.02 -9.63
N PHE A 80 2.76 3.60 -10.04
CA PHE A 80 1.45 3.00 -9.78
C PHE A 80 1.23 1.67 -10.51
N ARG A 81 1.83 1.46 -11.69
CA ARG A 81 1.68 0.22 -12.45
C ARG A 81 2.49 -0.92 -11.84
N ALA A 82 3.71 -0.62 -11.39
CA ALA A 82 4.53 -1.54 -10.62
C ALA A 82 3.78 -1.97 -9.35
N PHE A 83 3.24 -1.00 -8.60
CA PHE A 83 2.40 -1.28 -7.44
C PHE A 83 1.22 -2.20 -7.76
N LEU A 84 0.45 -1.92 -8.82
CA LEU A 84 -0.66 -2.81 -9.23
C LEU A 84 -0.18 -4.21 -9.64
N SER A 85 0.97 -4.34 -10.30
CA SER A 85 1.54 -5.66 -10.64
C SER A 85 1.90 -6.49 -9.40
N TYR A 86 2.29 -5.80 -8.31
CA TYR A 86 2.57 -6.43 -7.02
C TYR A 86 1.29 -6.84 -6.30
N VAL A 87 0.24 -6.01 -6.33
CA VAL A 87 -1.11 -6.37 -5.82
C VAL A 87 -1.67 -7.58 -6.58
N LEU A 88 -1.46 -7.66 -7.91
CA LEU A 88 -1.86 -8.81 -8.72
C LEU A 88 -1.14 -10.10 -8.28
N TRP A 89 0.15 -10.01 -7.94
CA TRP A 89 0.95 -11.14 -7.46
C TRP A 89 0.53 -11.59 -6.07
N CYS A 90 0.40 -10.64 -5.13
CA CYS A 90 0.00 -10.90 -3.75
C CYS A 90 -1.49 -11.23 -3.61
N ARG A 91 -2.31 -10.94 -4.63
CA ARG A 91 -3.78 -11.13 -4.65
C ARG A 91 -4.53 -10.23 -3.65
N ASP A 92 -3.82 -9.28 -3.05
CA ASP A 92 -4.28 -8.28 -2.10
C ASP A 92 -3.18 -7.22 -1.93
N ALA A 93 -3.52 -6.02 -1.49
CA ALA A 93 -2.55 -4.99 -1.16
C ALA A 93 -2.02 -5.10 0.28
N ASN A 94 -2.73 -5.77 1.19
CA ASN A 94 -2.33 -5.95 2.60
C ASN A 94 -0.90 -6.53 2.75
N PRO A 95 -0.48 -7.58 2.01
CA PRO A 95 0.89 -8.08 2.11
C PRO A 95 1.97 -7.03 1.79
N LEU A 96 1.66 -6.01 0.98
CA LEU A 96 2.63 -4.96 0.63
C LEU A 96 2.94 -4.01 1.79
N SER A 97 2.01 -3.81 2.73
CA SER A 97 2.29 -3.01 3.94
C SER A 97 3.25 -3.73 4.90
N GLN A 98 3.36 -5.05 4.76
CA GLN A 98 4.06 -5.91 5.71
C GLN A 98 5.47 -6.30 5.24
N LEU A 99 5.83 -6.00 3.99
CA LEU A 99 7.10 -6.40 3.35
C LEU A 99 8.33 -6.01 4.17
N ALA A 100 8.36 -4.80 4.72
CA ALA A 100 9.53 -4.28 5.44
C ALA A 100 9.75 -4.93 6.82
N PHE A 101 8.74 -5.61 7.36
CA PHE A 101 8.71 -6.03 8.77
C PHE A 101 8.95 -7.53 8.96
N PHE A 102 8.96 -8.30 7.86
CA PHE A 102 9.11 -9.74 7.91
C PHE A 102 10.30 -10.21 7.07
N PRO A 103 10.97 -11.32 7.45
CA PRO A 103 11.87 -12.02 6.54
C PRO A 103 11.09 -12.70 5.42
N GLU A 104 11.78 -13.08 4.33
CA GLU A 104 11.13 -13.61 3.11
C GLU A 104 10.27 -14.82 3.42
N GLU A 105 10.78 -15.76 4.20
CA GLU A 105 10.08 -17.00 4.51
C GLU A 105 8.74 -16.72 5.20
N THR A 106 8.69 -15.73 6.11
CA THR A 106 7.47 -15.33 6.80
C THR A 106 6.49 -14.66 5.84
N PHE A 107 6.97 -13.80 4.94
CA PHE A 107 6.12 -13.17 3.92
C PHE A 107 5.50 -14.21 2.98
N ARG A 108 6.30 -15.17 2.48
CA ARG A 108 5.78 -16.26 1.62
C ARG A 108 4.80 -17.17 2.36
N ALA A 109 5.05 -17.43 3.65
CA ALA A 109 4.13 -18.19 4.48
C ALA A 109 2.78 -17.46 4.62
N LEU A 110 2.79 -16.15 4.88
CA LEU A 110 1.58 -15.33 4.98
C LEU A 110 0.73 -15.40 3.70
N LEU A 111 1.34 -15.25 2.52
CA LEU A 111 0.64 -15.41 1.24
C LEU A 111 0.01 -16.80 1.08
N SER A 112 0.73 -17.84 1.52
CA SER A 112 0.24 -19.23 1.46
C SER A 112 -0.91 -19.46 2.43
N GLU A 113 -0.85 -18.88 3.63
CA GLU A 113 -1.92 -18.96 4.64
C GLU A 113 -3.17 -18.23 4.16
N GLU A 114 -3.06 -17.00 3.65
CA GLU A 114 -4.16 -16.24 3.05
C GLU A 114 -4.82 -17.02 1.89
N ALA A 115 -4.00 -17.63 1.02
CA ALA A 115 -4.50 -18.46 -0.06
C ALA A 115 -5.20 -19.74 0.43
N GLY A 116 -4.85 -20.25 1.63
CA GLY A 116 -5.41 -21.45 2.23
C GLY A 116 -6.65 -21.23 3.11
N GLN A 117 -7.03 -19.98 3.39
CA GLN A 117 -8.16 -19.68 4.28
C GLN A 117 -9.48 -20.27 3.77
N SER A 118 -10.29 -20.78 4.71
CA SER A 118 -11.59 -21.38 4.43
C SER A 118 -12.56 -21.09 5.58
N TRP A 119 -13.58 -20.28 5.30
CA TRP A 119 -14.68 -19.93 6.20
C TRP A 119 -15.94 -19.56 5.39
N GLU A 120 -17.10 -19.46 6.04
CA GLU A 120 -18.38 -19.18 5.37
C GLU A 120 -18.41 -17.78 4.73
N GLY A 121 -18.43 -17.70 3.40
CA GLY A 121 -18.35 -16.44 2.64
C GLY A 121 -16.99 -16.19 1.96
N MET A 122 -15.99 -17.04 2.25
CA MET A 122 -14.68 -16.96 1.62
C MET A 122 -14.75 -17.17 0.10
N GLU A 123 -15.56 -18.12 -0.39
CA GLU A 123 -15.70 -18.34 -1.85
C GLU A 123 -16.21 -17.08 -2.58
N ASP A 124 -17.17 -16.37 -1.99
CA ASP A 124 -17.69 -15.12 -2.56
C ASP A 124 -16.63 -14.00 -2.53
N LEU A 125 -15.85 -13.91 -1.44
CA LEU A 125 -14.71 -13.00 -1.37
C LEU A 125 -13.65 -13.32 -2.44
N ARG A 126 -13.32 -14.61 -2.64
CA ARG A 126 -12.38 -15.07 -3.68
C ARG A 126 -12.83 -14.67 -5.07
N ARG A 127 -14.13 -14.83 -5.37
CA ARG A 127 -14.71 -14.40 -6.66
C ARG A 127 -14.66 -12.90 -6.86
N ARG A 128 -14.96 -12.11 -5.82
CA ARG A 128 -14.86 -10.63 -5.89
C ARG A 128 -13.42 -10.20 -6.13
N LYS A 129 -12.46 -10.79 -5.40
CA LYS A 129 -11.02 -10.61 -5.61
C LYS A 129 -10.61 -10.93 -7.03
N GLU A 130 -10.94 -12.12 -7.52
CA GLU A 130 -10.60 -12.56 -8.89
C GLU A 130 -11.17 -11.64 -9.96
N ALA A 131 -12.43 -11.23 -9.81
CA ALA A 131 -13.07 -10.31 -10.75
C ALA A 131 -12.41 -8.92 -10.74
N ALA A 132 -12.08 -8.38 -9.57
CA ALA A 132 -11.40 -7.10 -9.44
C ALA A 132 -9.98 -7.15 -10.03
N LEU A 133 -9.17 -8.12 -9.61
CA LEU A 133 -7.80 -8.32 -10.11
C LEU A 133 -7.78 -8.55 -11.63
N GLY A 134 -8.70 -9.37 -12.15
CA GLY A 134 -8.79 -9.63 -13.59
C GLY A 134 -9.11 -8.37 -14.41
N LYS A 135 -10.04 -7.54 -13.93
CA LYS A 135 -10.35 -6.25 -14.58
C LYS A 135 -9.17 -5.28 -14.53
N VAL A 136 -8.46 -5.21 -13.41
CA VAL A 136 -7.24 -4.38 -13.26
C VAL A 136 -6.15 -4.85 -14.22
N ALA A 137 -5.86 -6.15 -14.27
CA ALA A 137 -4.85 -6.72 -15.16
C ALA A 137 -5.14 -6.39 -16.63
N VAL A 138 -6.40 -6.51 -17.07
CA VAL A 138 -6.82 -6.16 -18.44
C VAL A 138 -6.73 -4.66 -18.70
N ALA A 139 -7.23 -3.82 -17.78
CA ALA A 139 -7.26 -2.37 -17.96
C ALA A 139 -5.86 -1.75 -18.10
N PHE A 140 -4.88 -2.30 -17.37
CA PHE A 140 -3.50 -1.80 -17.38
C PHE A 140 -2.55 -2.64 -18.23
N ALA A 141 -3.02 -3.75 -18.83
CA ALA A 141 -2.21 -4.74 -19.54
C ALA A 141 -1.00 -5.21 -18.70
N LEU A 142 -1.28 -5.60 -17.44
CA LEU A 142 -0.28 -6.01 -16.46
C LEU A 142 -0.28 -7.51 -16.23
N GLU A 143 0.91 -8.04 -16.02
CA GLU A 143 1.13 -9.39 -15.49
C GLU A 143 1.52 -9.30 -14.00
N PRO A 144 1.12 -10.29 -13.17
CA PRO A 144 1.56 -10.37 -11.78
C PRO A 144 3.09 -10.41 -11.67
N THR A 145 3.67 -9.58 -10.80
CA THR A 145 5.13 -9.53 -10.58
C THR A 145 5.45 -9.67 -9.09
N ASP A 146 6.44 -10.49 -8.75
CA ASP A 146 6.89 -10.69 -7.38
C ASP A 146 7.50 -9.38 -6.81
N PRO A 147 6.94 -8.81 -5.72
CA PRO A 147 7.43 -7.54 -5.19
C PRO A 147 8.72 -7.66 -4.39
N TRP A 148 9.09 -8.87 -3.93
CA TRP A 148 10.01 -9.02 -2.79
C TRP A 148 11.32 -8.27 -2.97
N GLU A 149 12.11 -8.63 -3.98
CA GLU A 149 13.43 -8.02 -4.21
C GLU A 149 13.33 -6.53 -4.59
N ARG A 150 12.32 -6.17 -5.39
CA ARG A 150 12.15 -4.81 -5.93
C ARG A 150 11.76 -3.81 -4.84
N VAL A 151 10.79 -4.17 -4.02
CA VAL A 151 10.32 -3.31 -2.92
C VAL A 151 11.40 -3.17 -1.86
N HIS A 152 12.11 -4.23 -1.49
CA HIS A 152 13.22 -4.13 -0.53
C HIS A 152 14.33 -3.21 -1.04
N ALA A 153 14.76 -3.36 -2.29
CA ALA A 153 15.75 -2.46 -2.88
C ALA A 153 15.26 -0.99 -2.91
N LEU A 154 13.97 -0.77 -3.16
CA LEU A 154 13.35 0.55 -3.14
C LEU A 154 13.33 1.17 -1.74
N GLN A 155 13.08 0.36 -0.71
CA GLN A 155 13.08 0.76 0.69
C GLN A 155 14.50 1.04 1.21
N GLU A 156 15.48 0.20 0.88
CA GLU A 156 16.89 0.40 1.22
C GLU A 156 17.47 1.69 0.62
N ALA A 157 17.03 2.06 -0.59
CA ALA A 157 17.45 3.27 -1.27
C ALA A 157 16.69 4.53 -0.83
N PHE A 158 15.66 4.40 0.00
CA PHE A 158 14.81 5.51 0.39
C PHE A 158 15.42 6.33 1.53
N ASP A 159 15.55 7.64 1.32
CA ASP A 159 15.93 8.58 2.38
C ASP A 159 14.68 9.16 3.07
N PRO A 160 14.35 8.73 4.30
CA PRO A 160 13.18 9.22 5.03
C PRO A 160 13.33 10.70 5.47
N ALA A 161 14.52 11.31 5.37
CA ALA A 161 14.70 12.72 5.68
C ALA A 161 13.96 13.66 4.71
N CYS A 162 13.53 13.15 3.54
CA CYS A 162 12.68 13.91 2.62
C CYS A 162 11.24 14.09 3.12
N LEU A 163 10.81 13.29 4.10
CA LEU A 163 9.45 13.33 4.63
C LEU A 163 9.27 14.51 5.59
N ARG A 164 8.10 15.14 5.50
CA ARG A 164 7.65 16.19 6.41
C ARG A 164 6.38 15.74 7.09
N PHE A 165 6.31 15.88 8.40
CA PHE A 165 5.16 15.52 9.20
C PHE A 165 4.58 16.75 9.90
N SER A 166 3.32 16.68 10.30
CA SER A 166 2.65 17.71 11.11
C SER A 166 3.20 17.72 12.54
N GLU A 167 2.86 18.74 13.33
CA GLU A 167 3.22 18.80 14.76
C GLU A 167 2.69 17.58 15.55
N GLU A 168 1.49 17.10 15.18
CA GLU A 168 0.86 15.91 15.79
C GLU A 168 1.79 14.68 15.77
N TYR A 169 2.57 14.50 14.71
CA TYR A 169 3.54 13.40 14.62
C TYR A 169 4.56 13.44 15.76
N TYR A 170 5.11 14.62 16.04
CA TYR A 170 6.13 14.81 17.05
C TYR A 170 5.53 14.71 18.45
N ASP A 171 4.33 15.25 18.64
CA ASP A 171 3.60 15.18 19.90
C ASP A 171 3.25 13.73 20.28
N VAL A 172 2.71 12.94 19.34
CA VAL A 172 2.34 11.53 19.57
C VAL A 172 3.56 10.69 19.92
N LEU A 173 4.71 10.97 19.32
CA LEU A 173 5.94 10.22 19.54
C LEU A 173 6.82 10.78 20.66
N GLY A 174 6.46 11.91 21.27
CA GLY A 174 7.27 12.59 22.28
C GLY A 174 8.63 13.07 21.75
N LEU A 175 8.69 13.45 20.47
CA LEU A 175 9.90 13.92 19.79
C LEU A 175 9.95 15.46 19.76
N GLU A 176 11.16 16.02 19.63
CA GLU A 176 11.31 17.44 19.33
C GLU A 176 10.88 17.73 17.89
N GLY A 177 9.93 18.64 17.72
CA GLY A 177 9.46 19.11 16.41
C GLY A 177 10.51 19.94 15.66
N PRO A 178 10.34 20.14 14.34
CA PRO A 178 11.17 21.05 13.58
C PRO A 178 10.85 22.48 14.04
N GLY A 179 11.81 23.10 14.74
CA GLY A 179 11.74 24.52 15.14
C GLY A 179 11.87 25.49 13.98
#